data_AF-A0A932JRE8-F1
#
_entry.id   AF-A0A932JRE8-F1
#
_cell.length_a   1.000
_cell.length_b   1.000
_cell.length_c   1.000
_cell.angle_alpha   90.00
_cell.angle_beta   90.00
_cell.angle_gamma   90.00
#
_symmetry.space_group_name_H-M   'P 1'
#
loop_
_entity.id
_entity.type
_entity.pdbx_description
1 polymer ?
#
loop_
_entity_poly.entity_id
_entity_poly.type
_entity_poly.pdbx_seq_one_letter_code
_entity_poly.pdbx_strand_id
1 'polypeptide(L)'
;MSVLAFSELVQVPGLVQAAAWAALVLLAGLMAHALNARFTPDVVLAPWAGRVWGALSWALCGLFIRVSLHPVLPAKVFGVVYWPRRVSGWAALSHLLMLSAFGAAAFLTVGAMAGAFERWGNKAKPGRSVSLVFWGAAAGAVLGAAGLEASRALFVADALGRLGFRIAGGLLLWGTVPVLLVTGILVVWLAARGSSWEPRWRLGGVAAALLLWLVPLGCVETALRLAWDFGRPGLAQAAGVRGAAAADTLTVLVLAGRDAGPGVQRREEFMAAEGLAVTRAGLEAVRRYLETQGYRTIFLKESLGYMRRGWTLLWEPERAMDAALVRLGPRFPPDYEAFLKGILVAPATPENYERLENMARAGDHGRIASVKKAGNLFQGLSDAYARFGDLENSNLWLARIRKLWPLYDDDVNVDPVEDQHGGEVTGSLTYNGRPASAVQVGLFMLTSTTTAPSAESGLVAAAWPDAEGRFHFRDLTPGRYYLALRADPILLGDPRLETLFSPGVFRLNHDKMTREFFPIQLERAGPPPPEAPPPPLPLSGAVSLPLPR
;
A
#
# COMPACT_ATOMS: atom_id res chain seq x y z
N MET A 1 0.73 20.41 5.28
CA MET A 1 1.47 19.28 5.88
C MET A 1 0.97 17.98 5.29
N SER A 2 1.83 17.05 4.90
CA SER A 2 1.38 15.78 4.32
C SER A 2 0.94 14.80 5.41
N VAL A 3 -0.24 14.21 5.25
CA VAL A 3 -0.77 13.13 6.09
C VAL A 3 -1.11 11.98 5.15
N LEU A 4 -0.42 10.84 5.29
CA LEU A 4 -0.85 9.63 4.61
C LEU A 4 -2.23 9.24 5.16
N ALA A 5 -3.22 9.05 4.30
CA ALA A 5 -4.57 8.65 4.64
C ALA A 5 -5.09 7.74 3.53
N PHE A 6 -5.76 6.64 3.88
CA PHE A 6 -6.31 5.69 2.88
C PHE A 6 -5.27 5.15 1.89
N SER A 7 -4.03 4.95 2.34
CA SER A 7 -2.82 4.61 1.55
C SER A 7 -2.31 5.68 0.56
N GLU A 8 -2.92 6.87 0.50
CA GLU A 8 -2.49 7.98 -0.35
C GLU A 8 -1.90 9.14 0.49
N LEU A 9 -0.91 9.86 -0.05
CA LEU A 9 -0.24 10.95 0.67
C LEU A 9 -1.01 12.28 0.53
N VAL A 10 -2.09 12.45 1.28
CA VAL A 10 -2.93 13.65 1.23
C VAL A 10 -2.18 14.86 1.81
N GLN A 11 -2.00 15.91 1.01
CA GLN A 11 -1.53 17.20 1.53
C GLN A 11 -2.67 17.90 2.26
N VAL A 12 -2.57 18.02 3.58
CA VAL A 12 -3.46 18.89 4.37
C VAL A 12 -3.07 20.35 4.09
N PRO A 13 -3.98 21.19 3.57
CA PRO A 13 -3.69 22.60 3.29
C PRO A 13 -3.29 23.35 4.56
N GLY A 14 -2.33 24.29 4.44
CA GLY A 14 -1.86 25.08 5.59
C GLY A 14 -2.98 25.80 6.35
N LEU A 15 -4.00 26.26 5.63
CA LEU A 15 -5.19 26.90 6.19
C LEU A 15 -6.01 25.96 7.09
N VAL A 16 -6.16 24.68 6.74
CA VAL A 16 -6.86 23.68 7.58
C VAL A 16 -6.06 23.42 8.86
N GLN A 17 -4.73 23.35 8.75
CA GLN A 17 -3.85 23.19 9.91
C GLN A 17 -3.86 24.44 10.82
N ALA A 18 -3.91 25.64 10.25
CA ALA A 18 -4.05 26.89 11.00
C ALA A 18 -5.41 26.98 11.71
N ALA A 19 -6.50 26.60 11.04
CA ALA A 19 -7.85 26.55 11.62
C ALA A 19 -7.92 25.55 12.79
N ALA A 20 -7.28 24.39 12.68
CA ALA A 20 -7.19 23.42 13.78
C ALA A 20 -6.41 23.98 14.99
N TRP A 21 -5.30 24.69 14.77
CA TRP A 21 -4.59 25.38 15.85
C TRP A 21 -5.42 26.52 16.47
N ALA A 22 -6.12 27.31 15.68
CA ALA A 22 -7.01 28.35 16.17
C ALA A 22 -8.15 27.77 17.03
N ALA A 23 -8.75 26.65 16.63
CA ALA A 23 -9.77 25.94 17.41
C ALA A 23 -9.21 25.40 18.74
N LEU A 24 -7.99 24.84 18.74
CA LEU A 24 -7.30 24.42 19.98
C LEU A 24 -7.06 25.59 20.94
N VAL A 25 -6.56 26.71 20.42
CA VAL A 25 -6.31 27.96 21.18
C VAL A 25 -7.61 28.50 21.78
N LEU A 26 -8.69 28.54 20.99
CA LEU A 26 -10.02 28.97 21.40
C LEU A 26 -10.59 28.08 22.50
N LEU A 27 -10.58 26.75 22.31
CA LEU A 27 -11.10 25.79 23.30
C LEU A 27 -10.32 25.85 24.62
N ALA A 28 -9.00 26.05 24.57
CA ALA A 28 -8.18 26.25 25.77
C ALA A 28 -8.55 27.55 26.52
N GLY A 29 -8.81 28.64 25.80
CA GLY A 29 -9.30 29.89 26.38
C GLY A 29 -10.70 29.75 27.00
N LEU A 30 -11.63 29.12 26.28
CA LEU A 30 -12.99 28.88 26.75
C LEU A 30 -13.04 27.95 27.96
N MET A 31 -12.21 26.90 28.01
CA MET A 31 -12.14 26.01 29.18
C MET A 31 -11.52 26.72 30.40
N ALA A 32 -10.46 27.52 30.20
CA ALA A 32 -9.88 28.35 31.27
C ALA A 32 -10.91 29.35 31.82
N HIS A 33 -11.71 29.99 30.94
CA HIS A 33 -12.80 30.89 31.34
C HIS A 33 -13.94 30.17 32.07
N ALA A 34 -14.35 28.97 31.62
CA ALA A 34 -15.39 28.19 32.28
C ALA A 34 -14.98 27.70 33.69
N LEU A 35 -13.68 27.40 33.88
CA LEU A 35 -13.10 27.05 35.18
C LEU A 35 -12.87 28.28 36.08
N ASN A 36 -12.55 29.43 35.49
CA ASN A 36 -12.31 30.70 36.17
C ASN A 36 -12.89 31.87 35.36
N ALA A 37 -14.10 32.34 35.72
CA ALA A 37 -14.78 33.41 34.99
C ALA A 37 -14.04 34.78 35.01
N ARG A 38 -13.02 34.95 35.85
CA ARG A 38 -12.12 36.13 35.82
C ARG A 38 -11.02 36.02 34.75
N PHE A 39 -10.91 34.90 34.03
CA PHE A 39 -10.02 34.73 32.90
C PHE A 39 -10.63 35.44 31.67
N THR A 40 -10.45 36.74 31.59
CA THR A 40 -10.78 37.58 30.42
C THR A 40 -9.53 37.87 29.58
N PRO A 41 -9.65 38.40 28.35
CA PRO A 41 -8.48 38.80 27.55
C PRO A 41 -7.55 39.79 28.29
N ASP A 42 -8.12 40.61 29.18
CA ASP A 42 -7.42 41.61 30.00
C ASP A 42 -6.41 41.01 30.98
N VAL A 43 -6.42 39.69 31.18
CA VAL A 43 -5.34 38.98 31.91
C VAL A 43 -3.98 39.20 31.25
N VAL A 44 -3.92 39.50 29.94
CA VAL A 44 -2.70 39.91 29.23
C VAL A 44 -2.20 41.30 29.68
N LEU A 45 -3.06 42.13 30.28
CA LEU A 45 -2.73 43.46 30.83
C LEU A 45 -2.50 43.44 32.36
N ALA A 46 -2.68 42.28 33.02
CA ALA A 46 -2.56 42.16 34.46
C ALA A 46 -1.12 42.40 34.99
N PRO A 47 -0.96 42.66 36.31
CA PRO A 47 0.35 42.60 36.97
C PRO A 47 1.08 41.29 36.69
N TRP A 48 2.42 41.29 36.76
CA TRP A 48 3.31 40.16 36.43
C TRP A 48 2.77 38.79 36.87
N ALA A 49 2.39 38.65 38.15
CA ALA A 49 1.86 37.40 38.68
C ALA A 49 0.56 36.97 37.99
N GLY A 50 -0.37 37.89 37.73
CA GLY A 50 -1.62 37.61 37.01
C GLY A 50 -1.38 37.14 35.57
N ARG A 51 -0.42 37.76 34.87
CA ARG A 51 0.00 37.31 33.52
C ARG A 51 0.60 35.90 33.55
N VAL A 52 1.49 35.61 34.50
CA VAL A 52 2.11 34.27 34.65
C VAL A 52 1.05 33.21 34.98
N TRP A 53 0.13 33.48 35.92
CA TRP A 53 -0.95 32.54 36.26
C TRP A 53 -1.96 32.36 35.14
N GLY A 54 -2.25 33.41 34.36
CA GLY A 54 -3.06 33.32 33.15
C GLY A 54 -2.42 32.44 32.09
N ALA A 55 -1.15 32.70 31.76
CA ALA A 55 -0.37 31.90 30.83
C ALA A 55 -0.27 30.43 31.27
N LEU A 56 -0.02 30.15 32.56
CA LEU A 56 0.03 28.79 33.09
C LEU A 56 -1.34 28.10 33.03
N SER A 57 -2.42 28.79 33.41
CA SER A 57 -3.78 28.22 33.36
C SER A 57 -4.18 27.85 31.93
N TRP A 58 -3.89 28.75 30.98
CA TRP A 58 -4.13 28.52 29.55
C TRP A 58 -3.23 27.42 28.99
N ALA A 59 -1.94 27.37 29.38
CA ALA A 59 -1.02 26.31 28.97
C ALA A 59 -1.41 24.93 29.52
N LEU A 60 -1.90 24.83 30.75
CA LEU A 60 -2.42 23.58 31.32
C LEU A 60 -3.74 23.14 30.65
N CYS A 61 -4.65 24.08 30.37
CA CYS A 61 -5.87 23.81 29.60
C CYS A 61 -5.54 23.35 28.17
N GLY A 62 -4.64 24.04 27.49
CA GLY A 62 -4.15 23.71 26.15
C GLY A 62 -3.37 22.41 26.10
N LEU A 63 -2.59 22.09 27.13
CA LEU A 63 -1.90 20.80 27.26
C LEU A 63 -2.90 19.67 27.47
N PHE A 64 -3.89 19.82 28.36
CA PHE A 64 -4.93 18.82 28.57
C PHE A 64 -5.71 18.54 27.27
N ILE A 65 -6.22 19.59 26.61
CA ILE A 65 -6.95 19.48 25.35
C ILE A 65 -6.05 18.88 24.25
N ARG A 66 -4.77 19.28 24.18
CA ARG A 66 -3.80 18.72 23.22
C ARG A 66 -3.51 17.25 23.50
N VAL A 67 -3.42 16.81 24.76
CA VAL A 67 -3.17 15.40 25.13
C VAL A 67 -4.43 14.56 24.93
N SER A 68 -5.63 15.13 25.06
CA SER A 68 -6.90 14.43 24.79
C SER A 68 -7.26 14.35 23.31
N LEU A 69 -6.84 15.33 22.50
CA LEU A 69 -6.92 15.31 21.04
C LEU A 69 -5.65 14.72 20.39
N HIS A 70 -4.65 14.35 21.19
CA HIS A 70 -3.60 13.45 20.73
C HIS A 70 -4.25 12.07 20.59
N PRO A 71 -4.29 11.47 19.37
CA PRO A 71 -4.76 10.09 19.26
C PRO A 71 -3.85 9.19 20.10
N VAL A 72 -4.42 8.09 20.62
CA VAL A 72 -3.65 7.01 21.21
C VAL A 72 -2.59 6.59 20.19
N LEU A 73 -1.32 6.83 20.54
CA LEU A 73 -0.26 7.18 19.59
C LEU A 73 -0.08 6.21 18.41
N PRO A 74 -0.02 6.74 17.18
CA PRO A 74 1.06 6.43 16.26
C PRO A 74 2.25 7.35 16.54
N ALA A 75 3.35 6.80 17.05
CA ALA A 75 4.64 7.50 17.00
C ALA A 75 5.12 7.58 15.54
N LYS A 76 5.78 8.68 15.15
CA LYS A 76 6.43 8.76 13.83
C LYS A 76 7.54 7.72 13.74
N VAL A 77 7.55 6.92 12.66
CA VAL A 77 8.71 6.12 12.25
C VAL A 77 9.02 6.44 10.79
N PHE A 78 10.01 7.30 10.57
CA PHE A 78 10.75 7.49 9.31
C PHE A 78 9.96 7.40 7.98
N GLY A 79 8.79 8.03 7.91
CA GLY A 79 8.01 8.20 6.66
C GLY A 79 6.84 7.24 6.47
N VAL A 80 6.69 6.20 7.30
CA VAL A 80 5.51 5.31 7.28
C VAL A 80 4.84 5.28 8.65
N VAL A 81 3.51 5.27 8.64
CA VAL A 81 2.62 5.21 9.80
C VAL A 81 1.52 4.18 9.47
N TYR A 82 0.64 3.88 10.43
CA TYR A 82 -0.50 2.95 10.32
C TYR A 82 -0.02 1.47 10.38
N TRP A 83 -0.56 0.58 11.23
CA TRP A 83 -1.77 0.73 12.07
C TRP A 83 -1.74 -0.08 13.41
N PRO A 84 -2.73 -0.89 13.88
CA PRO A 84 -2.92 -1.14 15.31
C PRO A 84 -2.24 -2.43 15.77
N ARG A 85 -1.46 -2.34 16.86
CA ARG A 85 -1.66 -3.37 17.88
C ARG A 85 -3.09 -3.18 18.41
N ARG A 86 -3.86 -4.27 18.56
CA ARG A 86 -5.15 -4.22 19.27
C ARG A 86 -4.92 -3.42 20.55
N VAL A 87 -5.56 -2.25 20.68
CA VAL A 87 -5.53 -1.49 21.93
C VAL A 87 -6.22 -2.40 22.94
N SER A 88 -5.42 -3.04 23.79
CA SER A 88 -5.94 -3.98 24.77
C SER A 88 -6.90 -3.23 25.71
N GLY A 89 -7.85 -3.93 26.32
CA GLY A 89 -8.72 -3.31 27.33
C GLY A 89 -7.91 -2.55 28.38
N TRP A 90 -6.73 -3.07 28.72
CA TRP A 90 -5.74 -2.41 29.56
C TRP A 90 -5.16 -1.11 28.98
N ALA A 91 -4.76 -1.07 27.71
CA ALA A 91 -4.20 0.14 27.08
C ALA A 91 -5.26 1.23 26.86
N ALA A 92 -6.50 0.85 26.56
CA ALA A 92 -7.63 1.78 26.49
C ALA A 92 -7.95 2.34 27.88
N LEU A 93 -8.03 1.46 28.89
CA LEU A 93 -8.24 1.84 30.28
C LEU A 93 -7.12 2.75 30.82
N SER A 94 -5.85 2.48 30.51
CA SER A 94 -4.74 3.32 30.96
C SER A 94 -4.76 4.71 30.30
N HIS A 95 -5.17 4.82 29.04
CA HIS A 95 -5.38 6.12 28.38
C HIS A 95 -6.55 6.91 29.02
N LEU A 96 -7.67 6.25 29.30
CA LEU A 96 -8.81 6.84 30.01
C LEU A 96 -8.42 7.32 31.42
N LEU A 97 -7.73 6.48 32.20
CA LEU A 97 -7.25 6.82 33.54
C LEU A 97 -6.23 7.98 33.51
N MET A 98 -5.31 7.96 32.55
CA MET A 98 -4.32 9.04 32.35
C MET A 98 -5.01 10.37 32.03
N LEU A 99 -5.99 10.38 31.12
CA LEU A 99 -6.74 11.60 30.80
C LEU A 99 -7.65 12.05 31.94
N SER A 100 -8.27 11.13 32.69
CA SER A 100 -8.96 11.47 33.94
C SER A 100 -8.02 12.11 34.96
N ALA A 101 -6.79 11.62 35.10
CA ALA A 101 -5.79 12.22 35.99
C ALA A 101 -5.35 13.62 35.52
N PHE A 102 -5.07 13.81 34.21
CA PHE A 102 -4.75 15.13 33.67
C PHE A 102 -5.92 16.13 33.77
N GLY A 103 -7.15 15.68 33.52
CA GLY A 103 -8.36 16.50 33.65
C GLY A 103 -8.62 16.90 35.09
N ALA A 104 -8.51 15.95 36.03
CA ALA A 104 -8.57 16.22 37.46
C ALA A 104 -7.49 17.22 37.91
N ALA A 105 -6.25 17.06 37.44
CA ALA A 105 -5.15 17.97 37.74
C ALA A 105 -5.42 19.38 37.17
N ALA A 106 -5.84 19.52 35.92
CA ALA A 106 -6.14 20.81 35.30
C ALA A 106 -7.33 21.53 35.96
N PHE A 107 -8.42 20.81 36.28
CA PHE A 107 -9.58 21.40 36.95
C PHE A 107 -9.26 21.77 38.40
N LEU A 108 -8.43 20.99 39.09
CA LEU A 108 -7.96 21.30 40.44
C LEU A 108 -7.03 22.52 40.45
N THR A 109 -6.02 22.59 39.58
CA THR A 109 -5.07 23.72 39.57
C THR A 109 -5.77 25.03 39.19
N VAL A 110 -6.43 25.09 38.03
CA VAL A 110 -7.12 26.32 37.58
C VAL A 110 -8.26 26.70 38.54
N GLY A 111 -9.04 25.73 39.01
CA GLY A 111 -10.16 25.97 39.92
C GLY A 111 -9.75 26.34 41.36
N ALA A 112 -8.60 25.87 41.86
CA ALA A 112 -8.05 26.31 43.14
C ALA A 112 -7.36 27.68 43.03
N MET A 113 -6.62 27.94 41.94
CA MET A 113 -5.98 29.23 41.69
C MET A 113 -7.01 30.36 41.51
N ALA A 114 -8.18 30.08 40.96
CA ALA A 114 -9.31 31.02 40.95
C ALA A 114 -9.72 31.47 42.36
N GLY A 115 -9.69 30.55 43.35
CA GLY A 115 -9.98 30.84 44.75
C GLY A 115 -8.89 31.65 45.46
N ALA A 116 -7.61 31.47 45.09
CA ALA A 116 -6.50 32.25 45.66
C ALA A 116 -6.63 33.75 45.38
N PHE A 117 -7.26 34.12 44.25
CA PHE A 117 -7.59 35.50 43.89
C PHE A 117 -8.85 36.07 44.58
N GLU A 118 -9.60 35.30 45.37
CA GLU A 118 -10.80 35.82 46.07
C GLU A 118 -10.45 36.57 47.36
N ARG A 119 -9.38 36.16 48.09
CA ARG A 119 -8.59 36.92 49.10
C ARG A 119 -7.61 35.99 49.82
N TRP A 120 -6.50 36.54 50.30
CA TRP A 120 -5.50 35.89 51.17
C TRP A 120 -6.01 35.58 52.61
N GLY A 121 -7.32 35.41 52.79
CA GLY A 121 -7.95 35.39 54.12
C GLY A 121 -9.28 34.65 54.22
N ASN A 122 -9.64 33.78 53.26
CA ASN A 122 -10.87 32.98 53.36
C ASN A 122 -10.59 31.49 53.11
N LYS A 123 -10.95 30.63 54.08
CA LYS A 123 -10.69 29.19 54.02
C LYS A 123 -11.50 28.55 52.90
N ALA A 124 -10.82 27.97 51.90
CA ALA A 124 -11.49 27.25 50.83
C ALA A 124 -12.31 26.07 51.41
N LYS A 125 -13.64 26.10 51.24
CA LYS A 125 -14.53 25.03 51.73
C LYS A 125 -14.11 23.70 51.05
N PRO A 126 -13.71 22.65 51.80
CA PRO A 126 -13.00 21.50 51.23
C PRO A 126 -13.79 20.74 50.14
N GLY A 127 -15.13 20.71 50.23
CA GLY A 127 -15.98 20.12 49.18
C GLY A 127 -15.87 20.80 47.80
N ARG A 128 -15.43 22.07 47.70
CA ARG A 128 -15.24 22.78 46.42
C ARG A 128 -14.11 22.13 45.59
N SER A 129 -13.07 21.62 46.25
CA SER A 129 -11.92 20.95 45.60
C SER A 129 -12.28 19.54 45.14
N VAL A 130 -12.96 18.74 45.98
CA VAL A 130 -13.42 17.38 45.62
C VAL A 130 -14.33 17.42 44.40
N SER A 131 -15.25 18.40 44.34
CA SER A 131 -16.11 18.61 43.16
C SER A 131 -15.30 18.94 41.89
N LEU A 132 -14.27 19.79 41.98
CA LEU A 132 -13.42 20.14 40.83
C LEU A 132 -12.63 18.92 40.31
N VAL A 133 -12.05 18.13 41.21
CA VAL A 133 -11.34 16.87 40.88
C VAL A 133 -12.29 15.89 40.16
N PHE A 134 -13.50 15.69 40.68
CA PHE A 134 -14.49 14.81 40.06
C PHE A 134 -14.90 15.26 38.65
N TRP A 135 -15.24 16.54 38.47
CA TRP A 135 -15.63 17.06 37.16
C TRP A 135 -14.47 17.05 36.15
N GLY A 136 -13.24 17.29 36.59
CA GLY A 136 -12.04 17.15 35.76
C GLY A 136 -11.78 15.70 35.35
N ALA A 137 -11.92 14.74 36.27
CA ALA A 137 -11.79 13.32 35.97
C ALA A 137 -12.85 12.85 34.96
N ALA A 138 -14.10 13.31 35.11
CA ALA A 138 -15.20 13.02 34.19
C ALA A 138 -14.97 13.64 32.80
N ALA A 139 -14.52 14.90 32.72
CA ALA A 139 -14.15 15.54 31.46
C ALA A 139 -12.99 14.82 30.75
N GLY A 140 -11.98 14.37 31.50
CA GLY A 140 -10.88 13.55 31.00
C GLY A 140 -11.32 12.20 30.45
N ALA A 141 -12.21 11.50 31.16
CA ALA A 141 -12.78 10.23 30.70
C ALA A 141 -13.61 10.41 29.42
N VAL A 142 -14.44 11.45 29.36
CA VAL A 142 -15.28 11.79 28.19
C VAL A 142 -14.42 12.09 26.96
N LEU A 143 -13.37 12.91 27.08
CA LEU A 143 -12.49 13.22 25.96
C LEU A 143 -11.63 12.02 25.55
N GLY A 144 -11.16 11.21 26.51
CA GLY A 144 -10.43 9.97 26.20
C GLY A 144 -11.27 8.93 25.47
N ALA A 145 -12.55 8.81 25.83
CA ALA A 145 -13.50 7.98 25.09
C ALA A 145 -13.73 8.54 23.68
N ALA A 146 -13.97 9.85 23.53
CA ALA A 146 -14.15 10.46 22.22
C ALA A 146 -12.90 10.37 21.33
N GLY A 147 -11.69 10.47 21.89
CA GLY A 147 -10.43 10.29 21.17
C GLY A 147 -10.19 8.84 20.71
N LEU A 148 -10.49 7.86 21.58
CA LEU A 148 -10.51 6.43 21.23
C LEU A 148 -11.51 6.17 20.09
N GLU A 149 -12.74 6.66 20.18
CA GLU A 149 -13.76 6.44 19.16
C GLU A 149 -13.50 7.21 17.86
N ALA A 150 -12.90 8.40 17.90
CA ALA A 150 -12.43 9.10 16.70
C ALA A 150 -11.38 8.26 15.95
N SER A 151 -10.46 7.61 16.68
CA SER A 151 -9.51 6.68 16.05
C SER A 151 -10.21 5.46 15.42
N ARG A 152 -11.23 4.88 16.09
CA ARG A 152 -12.03 3.77 15.53
C ARG A 152 -12.85 4.21 14.30
N ALA A 153 -13.35 5.44 14.28
CA ALA A 153 -14.11 6.00 13.17
C ALA A 153 -13.26 6.23 11.90
N LEU A 154 -12.04 6.79 12.05
CA LEU A 154 -11.06 6.89 10.94
C LEU A 154 -10.76 5.52 10.30
N PHE A 155 -10.95 4.45 11.05
CA PHE A 155 -10.58 3.10 10.70
C PHE A 155 -11.70 2.24 10.13
N VAL A 156 -12.90 2.36 10.67
CA VAL A 156 -14.11 1.91 9.97
C VAL A 156 -14.22 2.68 8.63
N ALA A 157 -13.80 3.95 8.58
CA ALA A 157 -13.71 4.71 7.33
C ALA A 157 -12.68 4.15 6.34
N ASP A 158 -11.48 3.73 6.79
CA ASP A 158 -10.48 3.11 5.89
C ASP A 158 -10.97 1.76 5.36
N ALA A 159 -11.56 0.91 6.21
CA ALA A 159 -12.18 -0.32 5.78
C ALA A 159 -13.30 -0.08 4.75
N LEU A 160 -14.22 0.84 5.01
CA LEU A 160 -15.27 1.23 4.05
C LEU A 160 -14.68 1.78 2.73
N GLY A 161 -13.59 2.55 2.80
CA GLY A 161 -12.85 3.05 1.64
C GLY A 161 -12.25 1.93 0.79
N ARG A 162 -11.56 0.96 1.41
CA ARG A 162 -11.03 -0.25 0.76
C ARG A 162 -12.12 -1.10 0.13
N LEU A 163 -13.29 -1.18 0.77
CA LEU A 163 -14.49 -1.88 0.29
C LEU A 163 -15.29 -1.08 -0.77
N GLY A 164 -14.75 0.04 -1.26
CA GLY A 164 -15.36 0.87 -2.29
C GLY A 164 -16.52 1.76 -1.83
N PHE A 165 -16.90 1.72 -0.55
CA PHE A 165 -17.88 2.62 0.07
C PHE A 165 -17.28 4.01 0.39
N ARG A 166 -16.53 4.60 -0.55
CA ARG A 166 -15.73 5.84 -0.34
C ARG A 166 -16.55 7.00 0.25
N ILE A 167 -17.81 7.17 -0.19
CA ILE A 167 -18.70 8.21 0.32
C ILE A 167 -19.06 7.95 1.80
N ALA A 168 -19.36 6.71 2.19
CA ALA A 168 -19.69 6.38 3.58
C ALA A 168 -18.47 6.49 4.51
N GLY A 169 -17.29 6.06 4.06
CA GLY A 169 -16.04 6.27 4.80
C GLY A 169 -15.69 7.75 4.94
N GLY A 170 -15.86 8.53 3.87
CA GLY A 170 -15.69 9.99 3.90
C GLY A 170 -16.67 10.68 4.86
N LEU A 171 -17.96 10.34 4.80
CA LEU A 171 -18.97 10.88 5.72
C LEU A 171 -18.70 10.51 7.18
N LEU A 172 -18.22 9.29 7.46
CA LEU A 172 -17.83 8.87 8.81
C LEU A 172 -16.62 9.67 9.33
N LEU A 173 -15.60 9.88 8.49
CA LEU A 173 -14.44 10.72 8.83
C LEU A 173 -14.87 12.17 9.07
N TRP A 174 -15.65 12.77 8.18
CA TRP A 174 -16.18 14.12 8.37
C TRP A 174 -17.05 14.22 9.63
N GLY A 175 -17.83 13.19 9.96
CA GLY A 175 -18.63 13.10 11.18
C GLY A 175 -17.82 13.13 12.49
N THR A 176 -16.55 12.69 12.48
CA THR A 176 -15.69 12.80 13.68
C THR A 176 -15.46 14.25 14.10
N VAL A 177 -15.42 15.21 13.16
CA VAL A 177 -15.07 16.60 13.45
C VAL A 177 -16.17 17.31 14.24
N PRO A 178 -17.46 17.29 13.82
CA PRO A 178 -18.57 17.73 14.67
C PRO A 178 -18.64 17.01 16.01
N VAL A 179 -18.36 15.70 16.08
CA VAL A 179 -18.42 14.96 17.36
C VAL A 179 -17.31 15.39 18.33
N LEU A 180 -16.08 15.60 17.86
CA LEU A 180 -15.00 16.13 18.68
C LEU A 180 -15.28 17.59 19.11
N LEU A 181 -15.83 18.42 18.23
CA LEU A 181 -16.25 19.79 18.55
C LEU A 181 -17.38 19.81 19.59
N VAL A 182 -18.43 19.01 19.41
CA VAL A 182 -19.54 18.86 20.37
C VAL A 182 -19.02 18.33 21.70
N THR A 183 -18.12 17.35 21.71
CA THR A 183 -17.49 16.85 22.95
C THR A 183 -16.69 17.96 23.66
N GLY A 184 -15.91 18.75 22.93
CA GLY A 184 -15.18 19.90 23.47
C GLY A 184 -16.10 20.98 24.07
N ILE A 185 -17.17 21.34 23.34
CA ILE A 185 -18.21 22.27 23.82
C ILE A 185 -18.90 21.72 25.07
N LEU A 186 -19.22 20.43 25.10
CA LEU A 186 -19.83 19.77 26.25
C LEU A 186 -18.89 19.73 27.47
N VAL A 187 -17.58 19.60 27.29
CA VAL A 187 -16.60 19.72 28.39
C VAL A 187 -16.55 21.14 28.95
N VAL A 188 -16.55 22.16 28.08
CA VAL A 188 -16.67 23.57 28.50
C VAL A 188 -17.99 23.80 29.25
N TRP A 189 -19.09 23.19 28.83
CA TRP A 189 -20.41 23.30 29.46
C TRP A 189 -20.57 22.49 30.77
N LEU A 190 -19.83 21.40 30.93
CA LEU A 190 -19.66 20.69 32.21
C LEU A 190 -18.87 21.54 33.22
N ALA A 191 -17.84 22.27 32.76
CA ALA A 191 -17.10 23.21 33.60
C ALA A 191 -17.93 24.47 33.95
N ALA A 192 -18.78 24.95 33.02
CA ALA A 192 -19.56 26.19 33.15
C ALA A 192 -20.63 26.12 34.25
N ARG A 193 -20.27 26.54 35.47
CA ARG A 193 -21.14 26.52 36.66
C ARG A 193 -22.42 27.38 36.55
N GLY A 194 -22.50 28.32 35.60
CA GLY A 194 -23.62 29.27 35.48
C GLY A 194 -24.87 28.78 34.73
N SER A 195 -24.85 27.60 34.10
CA SER A 195 -26.05 27.06 33.41
C SER A 195 -27.15 26.65 34.40
N SER A 196 -28.41 26.96 34.08
CA SER A 196 -29.60 26.63 34.87
C SER A 196 -29.95 25.13 34.89
N TRP A 197 -29.27 24.31 34.09
CA TRP A 197 -29.55 22.87 33.99
C TRP A 197 -28.90 22.09 35.15
N GLU A 198 -29.68 21.25 35.82
CA GLU A 198 -29.20 20.35 36.87
C GLU A 198 -28.08 19.42 36.32
N PRO A 199 -27.06 19.08 37.13
CA PRO A 199 -25.93 18.26 36.67
C PRO A 199 -26.31 16.91 36.05
N ARG A 200 -27.42 16.29 36.49
CA ARG A 200 -27.92 15.02 35.93
C ARG A 200 -28.31 15.14 34.46
N TRP A 201 -28.97 16.21 34.05
CA TRP A 201 -29.34 16.45 32.66
C TRP A 201 -28.13 16.79 31.80
N ARG A 202 -27.09 17.40 32.38
CA ARG A 202 -25.83 17.63 31.67
C ARG A 202 -25.12 16.33 31.35
N LEU A 203 -24.91 15.48 32.37
CA LEU A 203 -24.35 14.14 32.19
C LEU A 203 -25.18 13.29 31.22
N GLY A 204 -26.52 13.35 31.31
CA GLY A 204 -27.43 12.67 30.39
C GLY A 204 -27.28 13.13 28.94
N GLY A 205 -27.18 14.44 28.70
CA GLY A 205 -26.94 14.99 27.36
C GLY A 205 -25.58 14.58 26.77
N VAL A 206 -24.51 14.57 27.58
CA VAL A 206 -23.19 14.07 27.16
C VAL A 206 -23.25 12.57 26.84
N ALA A 207 -23.86 11.77 27.72
CA ALA A 207 -24.00 10.34 27.52
C ALA A 207 -24.82 10.01 26.26
N ALA A 208 -25.92 10.73 26.02
CA ALA A 208 -26.74 10.56 24.82
C ALA A 208 -25.97 10.91 23.53
N ALA A 209 -25.23 12.03 23.52
CA ALA A 209 -24.41 12.42 22.37
C ALA A 209 -23.29 11.41 22.08
N LEU A 210 -22.62 10.88 23.12
CA LEU A 210 -21.62 9.83 22.97
C LEU A 210 -22.25 8.50 22.49
N LEU A 211 -23.38 8.07 23.06
CA LEU A 211 -24.06 6.83 22.69
C LEU A 211 -24.57 6.86 21.25
N LEU A 212 -25.09 8.00 20.79
CA LEU A 212 -25.54 8.21 19.41
C LEU A 212 -24.41 8.06 18.38
N TRP A 213 -23.15 8.26 18.80
CA TRP A 213 -21.96 8.00 17.97
C TRP A 213 -21.40 6.58 18.15
N LEU A 214 -21.26 6.14 19.41
CA LEU A 214 -20.72 4.84 19.81
C LEU A 214 -21.49 3.67 19.21
N VAL A 215 -22.83 3.70 19.27
CA VAL A 215 -23.65 2.55 18.88
C VAL A 215 -23.59 2.30 17.37
N PRO A 216 -23.83 3.28 16.48
CA PRO A 216 -23.65 3.06 15.04
C PRO A 216 -22.23 2.64 14.65
N LEU A 217 -21.20 3.27 15.24
CA LEU A 217 -19.80 2.93 14.95
C LEU A 217 -19.48 1.49 15.40
N GLY A 218 -19.90 1.09 16.60
CA GLY A 218 -19.74 -0.28 17.10
C GLY A 218 -20.51 -1.32 16.28
N CYS A 219 -21.72 -1.00 15.82
CA CYS A 219 -22.50 -1.86 14.92
C CYS A 219 -21.80 -2.04 13.56
N VAL A 220 -21.32 -0.97 12.94
CA VAL A 220 -20.60 -1.06 11.65
C VAL A 220 -19.27 -1.80 11.82
N GLU A 221 -18.50 -1.54 12.88
CA GLU A 221 -17.27 -2.29 13.14
C GLU A 221 -17.56 -3.79 13.37
N THR A 222 -18.63 -4.13 14.08
CA THR A 222 -19.04 -5.52 14.31
C THR A 222 -19.48 -6.20 13.01
N ALA A 223 -20.22 -5.51 12.14
CA ALA A 223 -20.58 -6.01 10.82
C ALA A 223 -19.34 -6.22 9.91
N LEU A 224 -18.36 -5.31 9.96
CA LEU A 224 -17.09 -5.46 9.25
C LEU A 224 -16.24 -6.62 9.78
N ARG A 225 -16.25 -6.87 11.11
CA ARG A 225 -15.58 -8.02 11.73
C ARG A 225 -16.23 -9.34 11.31
N LEU A 226 -17.56 -9.41 11.28
CA LEU A 226 -18.31 -10.63 11.00
C LEU A 226 -18.42 -10.98 9.51
N ALA A 227 -18.43 -9.99 8.61
CA ALA A 227 -18.71 -10.21 7.18
C ALA A 227 -17.61 -9.71 6.22
N TRP A 228 -16.50 -9.15 6.72
CA TRP A 228 -15.43 -8.58 5.89
C TRP A 228 -14.01 -8.77 6.47
N ASP A 229 -13.83 -9.65 7.46
CA ASP A 229 -12.55 -9.98 8.11
C ASP A 229 -11.78 -8.80 8.76
N PHE A 230 -12.49 -7.72 9.12
CA PHE A 230 -11.89 -6.59 9.82
C PHE A 230 -11.34 -6.99 11.19
N GLY A 231 -10.15 -6.49 11.54
CA GLY A 231 -9.49 -6.77 12.82
C GLY A 231 -8.59 -8.01 12.83
N ARG A 232 -8.44 -8.73 11.70
CA ARG A 232 -7.23 -9.52 11.42
C ARG A 232 -6.04 -8.57 11.14
N PRO A 233 -4.79 -8.93 11.49
CA PRO A 233 -3.65 -8.01 11.39
C PRO A 233 -3.04 -7.86 9.98
N GLY A 234 -3.41 -8.71 9.03
CA GLY A 234 -2.89 -8.69 7.65
C GLY A 234 -3.27 -9.94 6.87
N LEU A 235 -3.15 -9.91 5.53
CA LEU A 235 -3.53 -11.04 4.66
C LEU A 235 -2.78 -12.34 5.00
N ALA A 236 -1.53 -12.25 5.49
CA ALA A 236 -0.74 -13.39 5.98
C ALA A 236 -1.53 -14.28 6.97
N GLN A 237 -2.11 -13.68 8.02
CA GLN A 237 -2.93 -14.43 8.99
C GLN A 237 -4.36 -14.66 8.51
N ALA A 238 -4.85 -13.88 7.54
CA ALA A 238 -6.18 -14.08 6.98
C ALA A 238 -6.27 -15.36 6.12
N ALA A 239 -5.29 -15.55 5.22
CA ALA A 239 -5.22 -16.66 4.27
C ALA A 239 -4.26 -17.81 4.68
N GLY A 240 -3.50 -17.65 5.78
CA GLY A 240 -2.54 -18.67 6.24
C GLY A 240 -1.23 -18.72 5.45
N VAL A 241 -0.77 -17.56 4.97
CA VAL A 241 0.39 -17.44 4.06
C VAL A 241 1.60 -16.80 4.76
N ARG A 242 2.81 -17.25 4.39
CA ARG A 242 4.08 -16.73 4.93
C ARG A 242 4.27 -15.25 4.55
N GLY A 243 4.69 -14.42 5.50
CA GLY A 243 5.08 -13.03 5.22
C GLY A 243 6.39 -12.95 4.43
N ALA A 244 6.66 -11.81 3.78
CA ALA A 244 7.82 -11.62 2.90
C ALA A 244 9.18 -11.86 3.57
N ALA A 245 9.30 -11.72 4.90
CA ALA A 245 10.52 -12.07 5.63
C ALA A 245 10.88 -13.59 5.60
N ALA A 246 10.00 -14.42 5.03
CA ALA A 246 10.22 -15.83 4.75
C ALA A 246 9.94 -16.17 3.27
N ALA A 247 10.18 -15.19 2.38
CA ALA A 247 10.27 -15.38 0.95
C ALA A 247 11.62 -15.98 0.56
N ASP A 248 11.60 -16.85 -0.44
CA ASP A 248 12.79 -17.42 -1.04
C ASP A 248 13.39 -16.43 -2.07
N THR A 249 14.68 -16.55 -2.37
CA THR A 249 15.33 -15.81 -3.46
C THR A 249 15.59 -16.77 -4.60
N LEU A 250 15.23 -16.41 -5.83
CA LEU A 250 15.60 -17.16 -7.03
C LEU A 250 16.67 -16.40 -7.82
N THR A 251 17.50 -17.12 -8.58
CA THR A 251 18.43 -16.50 -9.52
C THR A 251 17.84 -16.54 -10.93
N VAL A 252 17.84 -15.39 -11.59
CA VAL A 252 17.44 -15.22 -12.99
C VAL A 252 18.69 -14.93 -13.83
N LEU A 253 18.84 -15.66 -14.94
CA LEU A 253 19.86 -15.42 -15.97
C LEU A 253 19.15 -14.97 -17.24
N VAL A 254 19.21 -13.68 -17.56
CA VAL A 254 18.72 -13.15 -18.84
C VAL A 254 19.74 -13.51 -19.93
N LEU A 255 19.34 -14.27 -20.95
CA LEU A 255 20.22 -14.76 -22.01
C LEU A 255 20.39 -13.74 -23.14
N ALA A 256 20.64 -12.49 -22.75
CA ALA A 256 21.01 -11.38 -23.64
C ALA A 256 21.87 -10.37 -22.90
N GLY A 257 22.88 -9.84 -23.61
CA GLY A 257 23.70 -8.72 -23.14
C GLY A 257 22.92 -7.42 -23.00
N ARG A 258 23.53 -6.41 -22.36
CA ARG A 258 22.94 -5.07 -22.20
C ARG A 258 22.76 -4.33 -23.52
N ASP A 259 23.57 -4.69 -24.50
CA ASP A 259 23.56 -4.29 -25.91
C ASP A 259 22.56 -5.10 -26.77
N ALA A 260 21.77 -5.98 -26.13
CA ALA A 260 20.91 -6.97 -26.76
C ALA A 260 21.63 -8.10 -27.55
N GLY A 261 22.97 -8.17 -27.49
CA GLY A 261 23.77 -9.21 -28.13
C GLY A 261 23.80 -10.54 -27.36
N PRO A 262 24.52 -11.56 -27.86
CA PRO A 262 24.82 -12.78 -27.12
C PRO A 262 25.55 -12.47 -25.82
N GLY A 263 25.06 -12.98 -24.70
CA GLY A 263 25.63 -12.73 -23.37
C GLY A 263 24.69 -13.15 -22.25
N VAL A 264 25.07 -12.94 -21.00
CA VAL A 264 24.21 -13.22 -19.83
C VAL A 264 24.23 -12.05 -18.86
N GLN A 265 23.06 -11.69 -18.36
CA GLN A 265 22.90 -10.81 -17.20
C GLN A 265 22.31 -11.61 -16.04
N ARG A 266 23.03 -11.70 -14.92
CA ARG A 266 22.57 -12.37 -13.70
C ARG A 266 21.87 -11.39 -12.76
N ARG A 267 20.78 -11.84 -12.16
CA ARG A 267 20.01 -11.11 -11.14
C ARG A 267 19.51 -12.07 -10.06
N GLU A 268 19.39 -11.58 -8.84
CA GLU A 268 18.60 -12.20 -7.79
C GLU A 268 17.19 -11.58 -7.76
N GLU A 269 16.17 -12.41 -7.73
CA GLU A 269 14.76 -12.04 -7.66
C GLU A 269 14.20 -12.51 -6.32
N PHE A 270 13.78 -11.55 -5.49
CA PHE A 270 13.22 -11.82 -4.17
C PHE A 270 11.73 -12.11 -4.31
N MET A 271 11.30 -13.32 -3.93
CA MET A 271 9.96 -13.85 -4.22
C MET A 271 8.90 -13.29 -3.27
N ALA A 272 8.65 -11.98 -3.34
CA ALA A 272 7.71 -11.29 -2.46
C ALA A 272 6.80 -10.30 -3.20
N ALA A 273 5.51 -10.28 -2.83
CA ALA A 273 4.52 -9.33 -3.33
C ALA A 273 3.56 -8.92 -2.20
N GLU A 274 3.17 -7.64 -2.16
CA GLU A 274 2.26 -7.07 -1.13
C GLU A 274 2.63 -7.42 0.34
N GLY A 275 3.93 -7.63 0.63
CA GLY A 275 4.40 -8.00 1.97
C GLY A 275 4.29 -9.51 2.31
N LEU A 276 3.93 -10.35 1.35
CA LEU A 276 3.85 -11.81 1.47
C LEU A 276 4.91 -12.52 0.62
N ALA A 277 5.30 -13.73 1.04
CA ALA A 277 6.12 -14.63 0.25
C ALA A 277 5.32 -15.25 -0.90
N VAL A 278 5.89 -15.26 -2.11
CA VAL A 278 5.27 -15.78 -3.34
C VAL A 278 5.64 -17.25 -3.50
N THR A 279 4.64 -18.11 -3.38
CA THR A 279 4.73 -19.56 -3.66
C THR A 279 3.41 -20.00 -4.30
N ARG A 280 3.42 -21.04 -5.15
CA ARG A 280 2.18 -21.52 -5.81
C ARG A 280 1.11 -21.88 -4.77
N ALA A 281 1.50 -22.57 -3.69
CA ALA A 281 0.63 -22.91 -2.58
C ALA A 281 0.09 -21.67 -1.81
N GLY A 282 0.89 -20.60 -1.67
CA GLY A 282 0.47 -19.34 -1.05
C GLY A 282 -0.55 -18.59 -1.89
N LEU A 283 -0.35 -18.53 -3.21
CA LEU A 283 -1.29 -17.92 -4.16
C LEU A 283 -2.61 -18.72 -4.22
N GLU A 284 -2.53 -20.05 -4.22
CA GLU A 284 -3.69 -20.94 -4.16
C GLU A 284 -4.38 -20.92 -2.78
N ALA A 285 -3.69 -20.56 -1.70
CA ALA A 285 -4.31 -20.27 -0.40
C ALA A 285 -5.04 -18.91 -0.41
N VAL A 286 -4.46 -17.85 -0.96
CA VAL A 286 -5.14 -16.55 -1.11
C VAL A 286 -6.34 -16.66 -2.06
N ARG A 287 -6.23 -17.41 -3.16
CA ARG A 287 -7.36 -17.69 -4.06
C ARG A 287 -8.51 -18.38 -3.31
N ARG A 288 -8.25 -19.50 -2.63
CA ARG A 288 -9.27 -20.22 -1.85
C ARG A 288 -9.84 -19.39 -0.72
N TYR A 289 -9.04 -18.54 -0.07
CA TYR A 289 -9.51 -17.57 0.92
C TYR A 289 -10.51 -16.58 0.32
N LEU A 290 -10.20 -15.98 -0.83
CA LEU A 290 -11.11 -15.08 -1.54
C LEU A 290 -12.41 -15.78 -1.96
N GLU A 291 -12.32 -16.98 -2.55
CA GLU A 291 -13.47 -17.78 -2.96
C GLU A 291 -14.35 -18.15 -1.74
N THR A 292 -13.74 -18.58 -0.63
CA THR A 292 -14.44 -18.93 0.62
C THR A 292 -15.16 -17.72 1.26
N GLN A 293 -14.56 -16.53 1.20
CA GLN A 293 -15.21 -15.29 1.68
C GLN A 293 -16.22 -14.72 0.68
N GLY A 294 -16.44 -15.34 -0.49
CA GLY A 294 -17.24 -14.74 -1.57
C GLY A 294 -16.71 -13.37 -1.99
N TYR A 295 -15.39 -13.20 -1.95
CA TYR A 295 -14.61 -11.96 -2.10
C TYR A 295 -14.93 -10.84 -1.09
N ARG A 296 -15.67 -11.12 0.00
CA ARG A 296 -16.03 -10.14 1.03
C ARG A 296 -14.92 -10.04 2.09
N THR A 297 -13.87 -9.27 1.79
CA THR A 297 -12.72 -9.08 2.69
C THR A 297 -12.11 -7.69 2.54
N ILE A 298 -11.72 -7.05 3.65
CA ILE A 298 -10.95 -5.78 3.63
C ILE A 298 -9.60 -5.91 2.91
N PHE A 299 -9.08 -7.14 2.81
CA PHE A 299 -7.82 -7.45 2.11
C PHE A 299 -8.02 -7.68 0.60
N LEU A 300 -9.19 -7.42 0.01
CA LEU A 300 -9.47 -7.76 -1.40
C LEU A 300 -8.46 -7.14 -2.39
N LYS A 301 -8.14 -5.85 -2.26
CA LYS A 301 -7.14 -5.17 -3.12
C LYS A 301 -5.74 -5.77 -2.97
N GLU A 302 -5.33 -6.06 -1.73
CA GLU A 302 -4.04 -6.66 -1.36
C GLU A 302 -3.93 -8.10 -1.89
N SER A 303 -5.03 -8.87 -1.79
CA SER A 303 -5.13 -10.25 -2.27
C SER A 303 -5.04 -10.33 -3.79
N LEU A 304 -5.76 -9.45 -4.50
CA LEU A 304 -5.69 -9.38 -5.96
C LEU A 304 -4.33 -8.87 -6.45
N GLY A 305 -3.72 -7.89 -5.76
CA GLY A 305 -2.36 -7.43 -6.03
C GLY A 305 -1.31 -8.52 -5.86
N TYR A 306 -1.38 -9.27 -4.75
CA TYR A 306 -0.53 -10.42 -4.46
C TYR A 306 -0.71 -11.53 -5.51
N MET A 307 -1.95 -11.87 -5.89
CA MET A 307 -2.18 -12.89 -6.93
C MET A 307 -1.62 -12.47 -8.28
N ARG A 308 -1.89 -11.25 -8.76
CA ARG A 308 -1.35 -10.78 -10.06
C ARG A 308 0.18 -10.78 -10.06
N ARG A 309 0.80 -10.05 -9.12
CA ARG A 309 2.27 -9.95 -9.04
C ARG A 309 2.91 -11.30 -8.75
N GLY A 310 2.29 -12.13 -7.92
CA GLY A 310 2.78 -13.45 -7.57
C GLY A 310 2.74 -14.45 -8.73
N TRP A 311 1.69 -14.45 -9.56
CA TRP A 311 1.67 -15.28 -10.77
C TRP A 311 2.67 -14.77 -11.82
N THR A 312 2.84 -13.45 -12.00
CA THR A 312 3.94 -12.89 -12.82
C THR A 312 5.31 -13.32 -12.27
N LEU A 313 5.54 -13.20 -10.96
CA LEU A 313 6.76 -13.65 -10.29
C LEU A 313 6.95 -15.17 -10.32
N LEU A 314 5.92 -15.99 -10.53
CA LEU A 314 6.06 -17.42 -10.81
C LEU A 314 6.20 -17.76 -12.30
N TRP A 315 6.24 -16.76 -13.17
CA TRP A 315 6.23 -16.91 -14.62
C TRP A 315 5.00 -17.72 -15.13
N GLU A 316 3.82 -17.47 -14.53
CA GLU A 316 2.53 -18.02 -14.94
C GLU A 316 1.63 -16.88 -15.51
N PRO A 317 1.90 -16.37 -16.72
CA PRO A 317 1.29 -15.14 -17.24
C PRO A 317 -0.23 -15.26 -17.40
N GLU A 318 -0.74 -16.42 -17.80
CA GLU A 318 -2.17 -16.71 -17.86
C GLU A 318 -2.88 -16.52 -16.52
N ARG A 319 -2.34 -17.12 -15.44
CA ARG A 319 -2.92 -16.96 -14.09
C ARG A 319 -2.83 -15.51 -13.58
N ALA A 320 -1.83 -14.75 -14.04
CA ALA A 320 -1.72 -13.31 -13.76
C ALA A 320 -2.81 -12.50 -14.49
N MET A 321 -3.11 -12.82 -15.76
CA MET A 321 -4.23 -12.25 -16.52
C MET A 321 -5.59 -12.62 -15.92
N ASP A 322 -5.79 -13.88 -15.54
CA ASP A 322 -7.01 -14.35 -14.88
C ASP A 322 -7.23 -13.63 -13.54
N ALA A 323 -6.16 -13.38 -12.77
CA ALA A 323 -6.20 -12.56 -11.55
C ALA A 323 -6.39 -11.04 -11.81
N ALA A 324 -6.24 -10.58 -13.05
CA ALA A 324 -6.54 -9.21 -13.48
C ALA A 324 -7.99 -9.06 -13.99
N LEU A 325 -8.56 -10.11 -14.59
CA LEU A 325 -9.95 -10.20 -15.05
C LEU A 325 -11.00 -10.20 -13.91
N VAL A 326 -10.61 -10.47 -12.66
CA VAL A 326 -11.53 -10.56 -11.52
C VAL A 326 -12.30 -9.24 -11.30
N ARG A 327 -13.56 -9.22 -11.73
CA ARG A 327 -14.51 -8.10 -11.63
C ARG A 327 -15.56 -8.37 -10.56
N LEU A 328 -15.65 -7.50 -9.56
CA LEU A 328 -16.58 -7.65 -8.42
C LEU A 328 -17.55 -6.46 -8.34
N GLY A 329 -18.36 -6.35 -9.40
CA GLY A 329 -19.33 -5.28 -9.58
C GLY A 329 -18.70 -3.89 -9.85
N PRO A 330 -19.49 -2.80 -9.79
CA PRO A 330 -19.02 -1.47 -10.20
C PRO A 330 -17.95 -0.84 -9.30
N ARG A 331 -17.70 -1.39 -8.11
CA ARG A 331 -16.72 -0.84 -7.14
C ARG A 331 -15.32 -1.44 -7.29
N PHE A 332 -15.24 -2.62 -7.89
CA PHE A 332 -14.03 -3.36 -8.17
C PHE A 332 -14.04 -3.75 -9.65
N PRO A 333 -13.75 -2.77 -10.55
CA PRO A 333 -13.42 -3.10 -11.92
C PRO A 333 -12.18 -4.00 -11.97
N PRO A 334 -12.00 -4.77 -13.06
CA PRO A 334 -10.76 -5.52 -13.29
C PRO A 334 -9.55 -4.59 -13.36
N ASP A 335 -8.34 -5.14 -13.20
CA ASP A 335 -7.10 -4.39 -13.38
C ASP A 335 -6.71 -4.36 -14.87
N TYR A 336 -7.35 -3.44 -15.58
CA TYR A 336 -7.09 -3.15 -16.99
C TYR A 336 -5.60 -2.97 -17.31
N GLU A 337 -4.83 -2.30 -16.44
CA GLU A 337 -3.43 -1.99 -16.71
C GLU A 337 -2.55 -3.25 -16.60
N ALA A 338 -2.79 -4.06 -15.56
CA ALA A 338 -2.09 -5.34 -15.39
C ALA A 338 -2.46 -6.36 -16.48
N PHE A 339 -3.74 -6.38 -16.89
CA PHE A 339 -4.19 -7.26 -17.97
C PHE A 339 -3.61 -6.87 -19.33
N LEU A 340 -3.71 -5.58 -19.70
CA LEU A 340 -3.19 -5.10 -21.00
C LEU A 340 -1.69 -5.38 -21.15
N LYS A 341 -0.91 -5.18 -20.08
CA LYS A 341 0.52 -5.52 -20.05
C LYS A 341 0.83 -7.01 -20.22
N GLY A 342 -0.14 -7.90 -19.98
CA GLY A 342 -0.03 -9.33 -20.25
C GLY A 342 -0.50 -9.70 -21.66
N ILE A 343 -1.71 -9.30 -22.05
CA ILE A 343 -2.31 -9.72 -23.33
C ILE A 343 -1.54 -9.16 -24.55
N LEU A 344 -0.96 -7.97 -24.44
CA LEU A 344 -0.13 -7.35 -25.50
C LEU A 344 1.19 -8.09 -25.78
N VAL A 345 1.55 -9.09 -24.95
CA VAL A 345 2.70 -9.99 -25.19
C VAL A 345 2.33 -11.47 -25.15
N ALA A 346 1.06 -11.80 -24.93
CA ALA A 346 0.61 -13.19 -24.85
C ALA A 346 0.69 -13.88 -26.23
N PRO A 347 0.83 -15.22 -26.28
CA PRO A 347 0.58 -16.01 -27.48
C PRO A 347 -0.86 -15.83 -27.96
N ALA A 348 -1.06 -15.81 -29.29
CA ALA A 348 -2.34 -15.47 -29.91
C ALA A 348 -3.27 -16.70 -30.01
N THR A 349 -3.59 -17.30 -28.86
CA THR A 349 -4.46 -18.48 -28.76
C THR A 349 -5.94 -18.11 -28.59
N PRO A 350 -6.88 -19.01 -28.92
CA PRO A 350 -8.32 -18.77 -28.71
C PRO A 350 -8.70 -18.42 -27.26
N GLU A 351 -8.03 -19.01 -26.27
CA GLU A 351 -8.27 -18.76 -24.84
C GLU A 351 -7.81 -17.35 -24.44
N ASN A 352 -6.72 -16.85 -25.03
CA ASN A 352 -6.26 -15.49 -24.80
C ASN A 352 -7.15 -14.46 -25.55
N TYR A 353 -7.68 -14.80 -26.72
CA TYR A 353 -8.71 -14.00 -27.37
C TYR A 353 -10.02 -13.95 -26.54
N GLU A 354 -10.44 -15.07 -25.93
CA GLU A 354 -11.60 -15.07 -25.03
C GLU A 354 -11.35 -14.22 -23.76
N ARG A 355 -10.13 -14.25 -23.22
CA ARG A 355 -9.70 -13.34 -22.14
C ARG A 355 -9.78 -11.86 -22.57
N LEU A 356 -9.34 -11.53 -23.78
CA LEU A 356 -9.43 -10.17 -24.34
C LEU A 356 -10.89 -9.72 -24.49
N GLU A 357 -11.75 -10.56 -25.08
CA GLU A 357 -13.19 -10.35 -25.20
C GLU A 357 -13.86 -10.09 -23.84
N ASN A 358 -13.56 -10.92 -22.85
CA ASN A 358 -14.11 -10.78 -21.51
C ASN A 358 -13.62 -9.49 -20.81
N MET A 359 -12.40 -9.01 -21.11
CA MET A 359 -11.94 -7.69 -20.66
C MET A 359 -12.64 -6.53 -21.41
N ALA A 360 -12.80 -6.63 -22.72
CA ALA A 360 -13.45 -5.62 -23.56
C ALA A 360 -14.91 -5.38 -23.12
N ARG A 361 -15.67 -6.46 -22.87
CA ARG A 361 -17.03 -6.43 -22.29
C ARG A 361 -17.06 -5.81 -20.88
N ALA A 362 -15.99 -5.99 -20.09
CA ALA A 362 -15.86 -5.35 -18.78
C ALA A 362 -15.56 -3.84 -18.89
N GLY A 363 -14.72 -3.46 -19.85
CA GLY A 363 -14.36 -2.07 -20.17
C GLY A 363 -15.53 -1.26 -20.73
N ASP A 364 -16.31 -1.84 -21.66
CA ASP A 364 -17.49 -1.18 -22.24
C ASP A 364 -18.52 -0.77 -21.18
N HIS A 365 -18.83 -1.69 -20.26
CA HIS A 365 -19.74 -1.44 -19.15
C HIS A 365 -19.04 -0.76 -17.93
N GLY A 366 -17.81 -0.28 -18.10
CA GLY A 366 -16.96 0.28 -17.06
C GLY A 366 -17.11 1.79 -16.89
N ARG A 367 -17.46 2.24 -15.67
CA ARG A 367 -17.39 3.69 -15.33
C ARG A 367 -15.95 4.09 -15.03
N ILE A 368 -15.22 4.51 -16.06
CA ILE A 368 -13.82 4.94 -15.95
C ILE A 368 -13.76 6.39 -15.48
N ALA A 369 -13.22 6.62 -14.28
CA ALA A 369 -13.28 7.92 -13.60
C ALA A 369 -12.29 9.00 -14.10
N SER A 370 -11.63 8.79 -15.24
CA SER A 370 -10.63 9.72 -15.79
C SER A 370 -10.47 9.49 -17.29
N VAL A 371 -10.46 10.58 -18.08
CA VAL A 371 -10.32 10.52 -19.54
C VAL A 371 -9.01 9.83 -19.95
N LYS A 372 -7.87 10.18 -19.32
CA LYS A 372 -6.58 9.52 -19.61
C LYS A 372 -6.63 8.01 -19.33
N LYS A 373 -7.32 7.56 -18.28
CA LYS A 373 -7.51 6.12 -18.03
C LYS A 373 -8.43 5.44 -19.05
N ALA A 374 -9.36 6.17 -19.66
CA ALA A 374 -10.19 5.66 -20.75
C ALA A 374 -9.39 5.57 -22.06
N GLY A 375 -8.62 6.61 -22.40
CA GLY A 375 -7.70 6.61 -23.55
C GLY A 375 -6.72 5.43 -23.50
N ASN A 376 -5.97 5.30 -22.40
CA ASN A 376 -5.05 4.18 -22.19
C ASN A 376 -5.72 2.79 -22.31
N LEU A 377 -6.97 2.62 -21.83
CA LEU A 377 -7.70 1.35 -21.96
C LEU A 377 -8.10 1.10 -23.42
N PHE A 378 -8.71 2.10 -24.08
CA PHE A 378 -9.22 1.94 -25.42
C PHE A 378 -8.10 1.75 -26.45
N GLN A 379 -6.94 2.40 -26.24
CA GLN A 379 -5.73 2.17 -27.03
C GLN A 379 -5.21 0.74 -26.82
N GLY A 380 -4.90 0.34 -25.58
CA GLY A 380 -4.40 -1.02 -25.34
C GLY A 380 -5.36 -2.14 -25.75
N LEU A 381 -6.68 -1.92 -25.73
CA LEU A 381 -7.65 -2.85 -26.33
C LEU A 381 -7.54 -2.86 -27.86
N SER A 382 -7.49 -1.70 -28.52
CA SER A 382 -7.24 -1.57 -29.96
C SER A 382 -6.01 -2.37 -30.40
N ASP A 383 -4.90 -2.17 -29.69
CA ASP A 383 -3.60 -2.74 -30.03
C ASP A 383 -3.60 -4.26 -29.76
N ALA A 384 -4.30 -4.70 -28.71
CA ALA A 384 -4.51 -6.12 -28.43
C ALA A 384 -5.39 -6.81 -29.49
N TYR A 385 -6.47 -6.18 -29.98
CA TYR A 385 -7.25 -6.76 -31.08
C TYR A 385 -6.44 -6.81 -32.38
N ALA A 386 -5.64 -5.79 -32.70
CA ALA A 386 -4.75 -5.79 -33.87
C ALA A 386 -3.65 -6.88 -33.80
N ARG A 387 -3.10 -7.14 -32.60
CA ARG A 387 -2.18 -8.25 -32.33
C ARG A 387 -2.81 -9.65 -32.56
N PHE A 388 -4.13 -9.76 -32.48
CA PHE A 388 -4.90 -10.99 -32.71
C PHE A 388 -5.59 -11.02 -34.09
N GLY A 389 -5.18 -10.15 -35.04
CA GLY A 389 -5.74 -10.07 -36.40
C GLY A 389 -7.14 -9.45 -36.50
N ASP A 390 -7.73 -9.01 -35.39
CA ASP A 390 -9.10 -8.49 -35.31
C ASP A 390 -9.13 -6.98 -35.60
N LEU A 391 -9.02 -6.67 -36.89
CA LEU A 391 -9.10 -5.30 -37.41
C LEU A 391 -10.45 -4.61 -37.11
N GLU A 392 -11.56 -5.35 -37.02
CA GLU A 392 -12.88 -4.75 -36.81
C GLU A 392 -13.01 -4.23 -35.38
N ASN A 393 -12.77 -5.09 -34.37
CA ASN A 393 -12.82 -4.66 -32.98
C ASN A 393 -11.72 -3.64 -32.66
N SER A 394 -10.52 -3.77 -33.24
CA SER A 394 -9.46 -2.76 -33.10
C SER A 394 -9.95 -1.36 -33.52
N ASN A 395 -10.54 -1.24 -34.72
CA ASN A 395 -11.10 0.01 -35.21
C ASN A 395 -12.29 0.52 -34.37
N LEU A 396 -13.12 -0.38 -33.81
CA LEU A 396 -14.21 0.01 -32.90
C LEU A 396 -13.67 0.63 -31.60
N TRP A 397 -12.53 0.19 -31.07
CA TRP A 397 -11.89 0.82 -29.91
C TRP A 397 -11.17 2.13 -30.26
N LEU A 398 -10.49 2.22 -31.41
CA LEU A 398 -9.94 3.49 -31.92
C LEU A 398 -11.02 4.56 -32.10
N ALA A 399 -12.19 4.19 -32.63
CA ALA A 399 -13.33 5.08 -32.78
C ALA A 399 -13.93 5.56 -31.44
N ARG A 400 -13.61 4.91 -30.30
CA ARG A 400 -13.94 5.39 -28.96
C ARG A 400 -12.90 6.41 -28.46
N ILE A 401 -11.61 6.21 -28.73
CA ILE A 401 -10.55 7.19 -28.39
C ILE A 401 -10.81 8.53 -29.07
N ARG A 402 -11.16 8.51 -30.37
CA ARG A 402 -11.46 9.72 -31.15
C ARG A 402 -12.63 10.55 -30.58
N LYS A 403 -13.52 9.95 -29.77
CA LYS A 403 -14.62 10.63 -29.07
C LYS A 403 -14.21 11.25 -27.73
N LEU A 404 -12.96 11.08 -27.29
CA LEU A 404 -12.39 11.72 -26.11
C LEU A 404 -11.77 13.09 -26.44
N TRP A 405 -11.49 13.40 -27.70
CA TRP A 405 -10.96 14.71 -28.11
C TRP A 405 -12.01 15.83 -27.90
N PRO A 406 -11.64 17.04 -27.41
CA PRO A 406 -10.30 17.55 -27.07
C PRO A 406 -9.95 17.39 -25.57
N LEU A 407 -10.47 16.37 -24.89
CA LEU A 407 -10.12 16.05 -23.50
C LEU A 407 -8.91 15.08 -23.40
N TYR A 408 -8.34 14.71 -24.54
CA TYR A 408 -7.21 13.80 -24.71
C TYR A 408 -6.45 14.21 -25.99
N ASP A 409 -5.21 14.69 -25.81
CA ASP A 409 -4.34 15.21 -26.88
C ASP A 409 -3.08 14.34 -27.11
N ASP A 410 -2.96 13.18 -26.44
CA ASP A 410 -1.85 12.25 -26.72
C ASP A 410 -2.09 11.58 -28.09
N ASP A 411 -1.10 11.64 -29.00
CA ASP A 411 -1.19 11.06 -30.35
C ASP A 411 -1.51 9.56 -30.32
N VAL A 412 -2.56 9.16 -31.04
CA VAL A 412 -3.00 7.76 -31.12
C VAL A 412 -2.15 7.02 -32.16
N ASN A 413 -0.97 6.58 -31.75
CA ASN A 413 -0.24 5.55 -32.48
C ASN A 413 -1.09 4.26 -32.54
N VAL A 414 -1.20 3.71 -33.75
CA VAL A 414 -1.86 2.43 -34.03
C VAL A 414 -0.78 1.49 -34.54
N ASP A 415 -0.47 0.45 -33.77
CA ASP A 415 0.53 -0.53 -34.22
C ASP A 415 -0.03 -1.38 -35.37
N PRO A 416 0.82 -1.83 -36.32
CA PRO A 416 0.38 -2.59 -37.48
C PRO A 416 -0.15 -3.97 -37.07
N VAL A 417 -1.11 -4.48 -37.85
CA VAL A 417 -1.77 -5.77 -37.60
C VAL A 417 -0.77 -6.92 -37.71
N GLU A 418 -0.80 -7.86 -36.77
CA GLU A 418 0.10 -9.01 -36.74
C GLU A 418 -0.59 -10.27 -37.30
N ASP A 419 -0.95 -10.26 -38.59
CA ASP A 419 -1.72 -11.32 -39.31
C ASP A 419 -1.15 -12.76 -39.27
N GLN A 420 -0.06 -13.00 -38.54
CA GLN A 420 0.58 -14.30 -38.40
C GLN A 420 0.81 -14.67 -36.93
N HIS A 421 0.32 -15.84 -36.55
CA HIS A 421 0.41 -16.34 -35.17
C HIS A 421 1.13 -17.70 -35.07
N GLY A 422 1.56 -18.28 -36.21
CA GLY A 422 2.26 -19.57 -36.27
C GLY A 422 3.73 -19.51 -35.90
N GLY A 423 4.13 -18.67 -34.95
CA GLY A 423 5.51 -18.54 -34.50
C GLY A 423 5.88 -19.63 -33.49
N GLU A 424 7.06 -20.23 -33.69
CA GLU A 424 7.58 -21.33 -32.88
C GLU A 424 9.01 -21.05 -32.46
N VAL A 425 9.32 -21.31 -31.18
CA VAL A 425 10.66 -21.20 -30.60
C VAL A 425 11.00 -22.51 -29.89
N THR A 426 12.02 -23.20 -30.38
CA THR A 426 12.48 -24.51 -29.88
C THR A 426 13.94 -24.46 -29.49
N GLY A 427 14.34 -25.37 -28.60
CA GLY A 427 15.73 -25.55 -28.23
C GLY A 427 15.89 -26.60 -27.13
N SER A 428 17.10 -26.70 -26.60
CA SER A 428 17.39 -27.52 -25.42
C SER A 428 18.27 -26.77 -24.43
N LEU A 429 18.16 -27.14 -23.16
CA LEU A 429 18.90 -26.61 -22.04
C LEU A 429 19.52 -27.76 -21.24
N THR A 430 20.83 -27.67 -21.04
CA THR A 430 21.62 -28.67 -20.29
C THR A 430 22.44 -28.01 -19.19
N TYR A 431 22.70 -28.78 -18.13
CA TYR A 431 23.47 -28.38 -16.96
C TYR A 431 24.56 -29.43 -16.72
N ASN A 432 25.83 -29.06 -16.88
CA ASN A 432 26.99 -29.97 -16.85
C ASN A 432 26.75 -31.25 -17.69
N GLY A 433 26.32 -31.09 -18.95
CA GLY A 433 26.06 -32.20 -19.87
C GLY A 433 24.80 -33.04 -19.60
N ARG A 434 23.92 -32.64 -18.67
CA ARG A 434 22.65 -33.34 -18.37
C ARG A 434 21.42 -32.47 -18.65
N PRO A 435 20.24 -33.04 -18.96
CA PRO A 435 18.98 -32.30 -19.07
C PRO A 435 18.70 -31.39 -17.86
N ALA A 436 18.43 -30.10 -18.11
CA ALA A 436 18.27 -29.08 -17.07
C ALA A 436 16.82 -28.92 -16.58
N SER A 437 16.09 -30.03 -16.36
CA SER A 437 14.65 -30.01 -16.00
C SER A 437 14.31 -29.28 -14.69
N ALA A 438 15.30 -28.97 -13.85
CA ALA A 438 15.16 -28.14 -12.65
C ALA A 438 15.37 -26.62 -12.90
N VAL A 439 15.52 -26.19 -14.15
CA VAL A 439 15.66 -24.78 -14.55
C VAL A 439 14.51 -24.40 -15.47
N GLN A 440 13.70 -23.43 -15.08
CA GLN A 440 12.58 -22.94 -15.90
C GLN A 440 13.10 -21.99 -16.98
N VAL A 441 12.58 -22.12 -18.20
CA VAL A 441 12.86 -21.23 -19.34
C VAL A 441 11.67 -20.29 -19.53
N GLY A 442 11.90 -18.98 -19.50
CA GLY A 442 10.91 -17.95 -19.82
C GLY A 442 11.22 -17.30 -21.17
N LEU A 443 10.20 -17.16 -22.01
CA LEU A 443 10.24 -16.40 -23.26
C LEU A 443 9.69 -15.01 -23.01
N PHE A 444 10.45 -13.98 -23.38
CA PHE A 444 10.11 -12.58 -23.16
C PHE A 444 10.12 -11.80 -24.48
N MET A 445 9.10 -10.98 -24.71
CA MET A 445 8.99 -10.04 -25.83
C MET A 445 9.50 -8.67 -25.41
N LEU A 446 10.30 -8.03 -26.26
CA LEU A 446 10.85 -6.71 -26.03
C LEU A 446 9.94 -5.62 -26.62
N THR A 447 8.98 -5.14 -25.83
CA THR A 447 7.91 -4.20 -26.24
C THR A 447 8.39 -2.80 -26.63
N SER A 448 9.68 -2.50 -26.54
CA SER A 448 10.26 -1.21 -26.93
C SER A 448 11.71 -1.39 -27.38
N THR A 449 12.10 -0.67 -28.43
CA THR A 449 13.44 -0.75 -29.01
C THR A 449 14.54 -0.22 -28.10
N THR A 450 14.21 0.67 -27.15
CA THR A 450 15.14 1.32 -26.21
C THR A 450 15.26 0.63 -24.86
N THR A 451 14.44 -0.40 -24.60
CA THR A 451 14.42 -1.10 -23.31
C THR A 451 15.48 -2.21 -23.29
N ALA A 452 16.26 -2.29 -22.21
CA ALA A 452 17.22 -3.38 -22.02
C ALA A 452 16.51 -4.67 -21.57
N PRO A 453 16.93 -5.86 -22.03
CA PRO A 453 16.40 -7.13 -21.54
C PRO A 453 16.57 -7.27 -20.02
N SER A 454 15.47 -7.50 -19.28
CA SER A 454 15.46 -7.45 -17.81
C SER A 454 14.70 -8.60 -17.11
N ALA A 455 13.86 -9.33 -17.85
CA ALA A 455 12.91 -10.33 -17.35
C ALA A 455 11.83 -9.82 -16.34
N GLU A 456 11.71 -8.50 -16.14
CA GLU A 456 10.66 -7.91 -15.28
C GLU A 456 9.31 -7.73 -15.99
N SER A 457 9.33 -7.66 -17.32
CA SER A 457 8.17 -7.32 -18.16
C SER A 457 8.26 -8.01 -19.52
N GLY A 458 7.11 -8.13 -20.18
CA GLY A 458 7.03 -8.75 -21.50
C GLY A 458 7.08 -10.28 -21.48
N LEU A 459 6.83 -10.94 -20.34
CA LEU A 459 6.76 -12.41 -20.28
C LEU A 459 5.61 -12.93 -21.17
N VAL A 460 5.96 -13.71 -22.17
CA VAL A 460 5.07 -14.33 -23.15
C VAL A 460 4.55 -15.66 -22.61
N ALA A 461 5.48 -16.54 -22.25
CA ALA A 461 5.23 -17.89 -21.81
C ALA A 461 6.45 -18.40 -21.02
N ALA A 462 6.29 -19.46 -20.23
CA ALA A 462 7.40 -20.16 -19.60
C ALA A 462 7.17 -21.68 -19.57
N ALA A 463 8.26 -22.43 -19.76
CA ALA A 463 8.27 -23.87 -19.84
C ALA A 463 9.32 -24.46 -18.89
N TRP A 464 9.07 -25.68 -18.42
CA TRP A 464 10.10 -26.52 -17.81
C TRP A 464 10.65 -27.46 -18.89
N PRO A 465 11.97 -27.62 -19.03
CA PRO A 465 12.54 -28.56 -19.99
C PRO A 465 12.07 -30.00 -19.75
N ASP A 466 11.86 -30.75 -20.83
CA ASP A 466 11.46 -32.16 -20.75
C ASP A 466 12.58 -33.09 -20.25
N ALA A 467 12.35 -34.41 -20.26
CA ALA A 467 13.32 -35.40 -19.80
C ALA A 467 14.60 -35.44 -20.65
N GLU A 468 14.56 -34.95 -21.90
CA GLU A 468 15.72 -34.77 -22.78
C GLU A 468 16.32 -33.34 -22.69
N GLY A 469 15.69 -32.46 -21.90
CA GLY A 469 16.11 -31.06 -21.70
C GLY A 469 15.59 -30.11 -22.77
N ARG A 470 14.63 -30.51 -23.60
CA ARG A 470 14.06 -29.67 -24.67
C ARG A 470 12.97 -28.74 -24.15
N PHE A 471 12.80 -27.59 -24.78
CA PHE A 471 11.70 -26.67 -24.55
C PHE A 471 11.07 -26.23 -25.88
N HIS A 472 9.78 -25.88 -25.84
CA HIS A 472 9.02 -25.43 -27.00
C HIS A 472 8.01 -24.34 -26.58
N PHE A 473 8.01 -23.23 -27.30
CA PHE A 473 6.98 -22.20 -27.29
C PHE A 473 6.37 -22.09 -28.68
N ARG A 474 5.05 -21.92 -28.77
CA ARG A 474 4.30 -21.84 -30.03
C ARG A 474 3.25 -20.72 -29.95
N ASP A 475 2.44 -20.58 -31.00
CA ASP A 475 1.35 -19.61 -31.10
C ASP A 475 1.86 -18.14 -30.96
N LEU A 476 3.11 -17.89 -31.35
CA LEU A 476 3.81 -16.61 -31.20
C LEU A 476 3.58 -15.69 -32.40
N THR A 477 3.46 -14.39 -32.14
CA THR A 477 3.38 -13.35 -33.18
C THR A 477 4.79 -12.85 -33.56
N PRO A 478 4.97 -12.08 -34.66
CA PRO A 478 6.22 -11.41 -34.96
C PRO A 478 6.73 -10.55 -33.80
N GLY A 479 8.03 -10.25 -33.77
CA GLY A 479 8.57 -9.38 -32.73
C GLY A 479 10.01 -9.68 -32.33
N ARG A 480 10.52 -8.87 -31.40
CA ARG A 480 11.84 -9.06 -30.78
C ARG A 480 11.67 -9.85 -29.49
N TYR A 481 12.41 -10.94 -29.34
CA TYR A 481 12.29 -11.87 -28.24
C TYR A 481 13.65 -12.17 -27.60
N TYR A 482 13.64 -12.55 -26.33
CA TYR A 482 14.80 -13.07 -25.60
C TYR A 482 14.37 -14.18 -24.64
N LEU A 483 15.32 -15.03 -24.26
CA LEU A 483 15.11 -16.04 -23.23
C LEU A 483 15.67 -15.54 -21.89
N ALA A 484 15.05 -15.96 -20.79
CA ALA A 484 15.67 -15.94 -19.48
C ALA A 484 15.49 -17.29 -18.78
N LEU A 485 16.44 -17.66 -17.94
CA LEU A 485 16.42 -18.88 -17.14
C LEU A 485 16.19 -18.54 -15.68
N ARG A 486 15.47 -19.39 -14.94
CA ARG A 486 15.26 -19.20 -13.50
C ARG A 486 15.28 -20.52 -12.75
N ALA A 487 16.01 -20.53 -11.63
CA ALA A 487 16.03 -21.64 -10.69
C ALA A 487 16.49 -21.17 -9.30
N ASP A 488 16.68 -22.15 -8.41
CA ASP A 488 17.34 -21.98 -7.12
C ASP A 488 18.77 -21.39 -7.28
N PRO A 489 19.21 -20.46 -6.40
CA PRO A 489 20.58 -19.91 -6.44
C PRO A 489 21.71 -20.95 -6.34
N ILE A 490 21.48 -22.13 -5.77
CA ILE A 490 22.45 -23.23 -5.74
C ILE A 490 22.73 -23.76 -7.16
N LEU A 491 21.80 -23.60 -8.10
CA LEU A 491 21.96 -23.99 -9.51
C LEU A 491 22.53 -22.85 -10.36
N LEU A 492 21.94 -21.65 -10.31
CA LEU A 492 22.28 -20.54 -11.24
C LEU A 492 23.11 -19.40 -10.63
N GLY A 493 23.23 -19.35 -9.30
CA GLY A 493 23.94 -18.31 -8.56
C GLY A 493 25.46 -18.49 -8.47
N ASP A 494 25.99 -19.67 -8.81
CA ASP A 494 27.44 -19.98 -8.79
C ASP A 494 28.21 -19.03 -9.74
N PRO A 495 29.16 -18.20 -9.25
CA PRO A 495 29.91 -17.26 -10.10
C PRO A 495 30.79 -17.96 -11.15
N ARG A 496 31.02 -19.28 -11.04
CA ARG A 496 31.72 -20.11 -12.02
C ARG A 496 30.81 -20.73 -13.06
N LEU A 497 29.50 -20.48 -13.02
CA LEU A 497 28.56 -20.96 -14.03
C LEU A 497 28.70 -20.13 -15.31
N GLU A 498 29.35 -20.71 -16.30
CA GLU A 498 29.40 -20.22 -17.68
C GLU A 498 28.12 -20.63 -18.42
N THR A 499 27.82 -19.94 -19.52
CA THR A 499 26.61 -20.18 -20.32
C THR A 499 26.95 -20.08 -21.79
N LEU A 500 27.15 -21.23 -22.42
CA LEU A 500 27.49 -21.34 -23.83
C LEU A 500 26.22 -21.25 -24.68
N PHE A 501 26.37 -20.75 -25.91
CA PHE A 501 25.30 -20.62 -26.90
C PHE A 501 24.10 -19.74 -26.49
N SER A 502 24.33 -18.75 -25.62
CA SER A 502 23.32 -17.72 -25.29
C SER A 502 22.83 -17.01 -26.58
N PRO A 503 21.51 -17.00 -26.88
CA PRO A 503 20.99 -16.55 -28.17
C PRO A 503 20.98 -15.02 -28.36
N GLY A 504 21.05 -14.23 -27.29
CA GLY A 504 20.81 -12.78 -27.36
C GLY A 504 19.34 -12.43 -27.61
N VAL A 505 19.07 -11.18 -27.99
CA VAL A 505 17.76 -10.79 -28.53
C VAL A 505 17.66 -11.25 -29.98
N PHE A 506 16.73 -12.15 -30.25
CA PHE A 506 16.39 -12.62 -31.58
C PHE A 506 15.10 -11.94 -32.08
N ARG A 507 14.75 -12.17 -33.34
CA ARG A 507 13.54 -11.63 -33.97
C ARG A 507 12.80 -12.72 -34.72
N LEU A 508 11.48 -12.80 -34.50
CA LEU A 508 10.55 -13.50 -35.38
C LEU A 508 9.98 -12.49 -36.38
N ASN A 509 9.90 -12.88 -37.64
CA ASN A 509 9.45 -12.07 -38.77
C ASN A 509 8.54 -12.93 -39.65
N HIS A 510 7.74 -12.29 -40.51
CA HIS A 510 6.88 -13.01 -41.45
C HIS A 510 7.62 -14.02 -42.35
N ASP A 511 8.87 -13.73 -42.71
CA ASP A 511 9.73 -14.63 -43.50
C ASP A 511 10.37 -15.76 -42.67
N LYS A 512 10.33 -15.66 -41.33
CA LYS A 512 10.96 -16.59 -40.39
C LYS A 512 10.27 -16.56 -39.03
N MET A 513 9.15 -17.27 -38.95
CA MET A 513 8.36 -17.46 -37.73
C MET A 513 8.86 -18.63 -36.86
N THR A 514 9.61 -19.59 -37.42
CA THR A 514 10.24 -20.69 -36.66
C THR A 514 11.69 -20.36 -36.27
N ARG A 515 12.04 -20.61 -35.00
CA ARG A 515 13.39 -20.41 -34.46
C ARG A 515 13.82 -21.56 -33.54
N GLU A 516 14.64 -22.45 -34.09
CA GLU A 516 15.40 -23.43 -33.31
C GLU A 516 16.73 -22.81 -32.80
N PHE A 517 17.15 -23.21 -31.60
CA PHE A 517 18.42 -22.84 -30.99
C PHE A 517 19.36 -24.02 -30.82
N PHE A 518 20.67 -23.75 -30.92
CA PHE A 518 21.70 -24.67 -30.44
C PHE A 518 21.48 -25.00 -28.94
N PRO A 519 21.88 -26.20 -28.47
CA PRO A 519 21.76 -26.56 -27.06
C PRO A 519 22.44 -25.53 -26.16
N ILE A 520 21.66 -24.89 -25.28
CA ILE A 520 22.15 -23.94 -24.31
C ILE A 520 22.81 -24.76 -23.19
N GLN A 521 24.10 -24.53 -22.96
CA GLN A 521 24.90 -25.31 -22.02
C GLN A 521 25.27 -24.45 -20.82
N LEU A 522 24.79 -24.84 -19.65
CA LEU A 522 25.14 -24.27 -18.36
C LEU A 522 26.25 -25.12 -17.75
N GLU A 523 27.49 -24.69 -17.89
CA GLU A 523 28.65 -25.44 -17.40
C GLU A 523 29.28 -24.72 -16.23
N ARG A 524 29.49 -25.43 -15.11
CA ARG A 524 30.37 -24.92 -14.06
C ARG A 524 31.79 -25.07 -14.58
N ALA A 525 32.48 -23.94 -14.77
CA ALA A 525 33.92 -23.95 -14.94
C ALA A 525 34.55 -24.79 -13.81
N GLY A 526 35.58 -25.56 -14.15
CA GLY A 526 36.26 -26.42 -13.18
C GLY A 526 36.78 -25.64 -11.97
N PRO A 527 37.26 -26.34 -10.92
CA PRO A 527 38.07 -25.65 -9.92
C PRO A 527 39.17 -24.87 -10.66
N PRO A 528 39.38 -23.57 -10.37
CA PRO A 528 40.39 -22.79 -11.07
C PRO A 528 41.73 -23.53 -10.95
N PRO A 529 42.55 -23.57 -12.02
CA PRO A 529 43.81 -24.31 -12.01
C PRO A 529 44.59 -23.88 -10.77
N PRO A 530 45.15 -24.83 -9.99
CA PRO A 530 45.71 -24.54 -8.67
C PRO A 530 46.68 -23.38 -8.79
N GLU A 531 46.38 -22.30 -8.07
CA GLU A 531 47.03 -21.00 -8.22
C GLU A 531 48.54 -21.20 -8.20
N ALA A 532 49.20 -20.88 -9.33
CA ALA A 532 50.59 -21.24 -9.52
C ALA A 532 51.41 -20.64 -8.38
N PRO A 533 52.25 -21.43 -7.67
CA PRO A 533 52.86 -21.00 -6.42
C PRO A 533 53.53 -19.64 -6.65
N PRO A 534 53.22 -18.62 -5.82
CA PRO A 534 53.56 -17.24 -6.14
C PRO A 534 55.05 -17.14 -6.43
N PRO A 535 55.46 -16.46 -7.53
CA PRO A 535 56.83 -16.46 -7.98
C PRO A 535 57.73 -16.06 -6.82
N PRO A 536 58.81 -16.81 -6.54
CA PRO A 536 59.59 -16.65 -5.32
C PRO A 536 60.01 -15.20 -5.19
N LEU A 537 59.64 -14.58 -4.06
CA LEU A 537 59.85 -13.16 -3.80
C LEU A 537 61.32 -12.82 -4.14
N PRO A 538 61.57 -11.81 -5.02
CA PRO A 538 62.92 -11.51 -5.45
C PRO A 538 63.77 -11.21 -4.22
N LEU A 539 64.84 -12.00 -4.04
CA LEU A 539 65.76 -11.87 -2.91
C LEU A 539 66.18 -10.41 -2.78
N SER A 540 66.00 -9.86 -1.58
CA SER A 540 65.80 -8.43 -1.36
C SER A 540 67.02 -7.58 -1.72
N GLY A 541 67.13 -7.19 -2.98
CA GLY A 541 67.95 -6.07 -3.43
C GLY A 541 67.40 -4.79 -2.80
N ALA A 542 68.20 -4.15 -1.94
CA ALA A 542 67.77 -2.99 -1.19
C ALA A 542 67.55 -1.77 -2.11
N VAL A 543 66.28 -1.52 -2.48
CA VAL A 543 65.89 -0.30 -3.19
C VAL A 543 65.99 0.88 -2.22
N SER A 544 67.08 1.64 -2.34
CA SER A 544 67.31 2.85 -1.57
C SER A 544 66.30 3.94 -1.96
N LEU A 545 65.27 4.13 -1.13
CA LEU A 545 64.29 5.20 -1.30
C LEU A 545 64.98 6.58 -1.13
N PRO A 546 64.94 7.47 -2.14
CA PRO A 546 65.43 8.83 -1.98
C PRO A 546 64.45 9.65 -1.14
N LEU A 547 64.90 10.15 0.01
CA LEU A 547 64.14 11.13 0.79
C LEU A 547 64.13 12.49 0.05
N PRO A 548 62.96 13.12 -0.15
CA PRO A 548 62.90 14.49 -0.66
C PRO A 548 63.46 15.49 0.37
N ARG A 549 63.91 16.64 -0.12
CA ARG A 549 64.29 17.82 0.68
C ARG A 549 63.14 18.81 0.76
#